data_AF-A0A453EBF6-F1
#
_entry.id   AF-A0A453EBF6-F1
#
_cell.length_a   1.000
_cell.length_b   1.000
_cell.length_c   1.000
_cell.angle_alpha   90.00
_cell.angle_beta   90.00
_cell.angle_gamma   90.00
#
_symmetry.space_group_name_H-M   'P 1'
#
loop_
_entity.id
_entity.type
_entity.pdbx_description
1 polymer ?
#
loop_
_entity_poly.entity_id
_entity_poly.type
_entity_poly.pdbx_seq_one_letter_code
_entity_poly.pdbx_strand_id
1 'polypeptide(L)'
;MLASEIATVFFLFNVLLRSSLVHSQGLQRGFYDSSCPDAEDIVRSTVEKYYNNDATIAPGLLRLHFHDCFVQGCDASVLISGASSERSAPQNFGLRGFEVIDDAKSQLESTCPGVVSCADILALAARDSVDLTGGPSWSVPLGRRDGRISSAADAKALPSPADPVSVQRQKFADQGLSDHDLVTLSGRRTARSCGTGCTTSRRRGTRTRRSARRSCRSCGRCARPTATRRGGWRWTGTARSPSTRPSSRT
;
A
#
# COMPACT_ATOMS: atom_id res chain seq x y z
N MET A 1 -59.99 21.35 7.38
CA MET A 1 -58.89 21.79 6.49
C MET A 1 -57.63 22.10 7.29
N LEU A 2 -57.66 23.00 8.28
CA LEU A 2 -56.49 23.37 9.09
C LEU A 2 -55.77 22.21 9.82
N ALA A 3 -56.51 21.21 10.33
CA ALA A 3 -55.90 20.06 11.02
C ALA A 3 -55.08 19.12 10.11
N SER A 4 -55.43 19.04 8.82
CA SER A 4 -54.71 18.22 7.84
C SER A 4 -53.38 18.87 7.44
N GLU A 5 -53.36 20.21 7.34
CA GLU A 5 -52.16 21.00 7.08
C GLU A 5 -51.16 20.93 8.25
N ILE A 6 -51.65 20.88 9.49
CA ILE A 6 -50.78 20.74 10.67
C ILE A 6 -50.13 19.35 10.71
N ALA A 7 -50.87 18.30 10.36
CA ALA A 7 -50.35 16.93 10.34
C ALA A 7 -49.28 16.72 9.24
N THR A 8 -49.46 17.32 8.06
CA THR A 8 -48.46 17.26 6.98
C THR A 8 -47.20 18.05 7.34
N VAL A 9 -47.33 19.21 7.97
CA VAL A 9 -46.18 19.99 8.47
C VAL A 9 -45.41 19.23 9.55
N PHE A 10 -46.11 18.59 10.51
CA PHE A 10 -45.45 17.74 11.51
C PHE A 10 -44.73 16.54 10.89
N PHE A 11 -45.33 15.89 9.90
CA PHE A 11 -44.71 14.76 9.21
C PHE A 11 -43.46 15.19 8.42
N LEU A 12 -43.54 16.30 7.68
CA LEU A 12 -42.40 16.88 6.96
C LEU A 12 -41.29 17.34 7.92
N PHE A 13 -41.63 17.96 9.05
CA PHE A 13 -40.66 18.36 10.07
C PHE A 13 -39.94 17.16 10.68
N ASN A 14 -40.66 16.06 10.97
CA ASN A 14 -40.05 14.82 11.45
C ASN A 14 -39.17 14.13 10.39
N VAL A 15 -39.54 14.19 9.10
CA VAL A 15 -38.70 13.69 7.99
C VAL A 15 -37.43 14.55 7.83
N LEU A 16 -37.55 15.88 7.96
CA LEU A 16 -36.42 16.82 7.86
C LEU A 16 -35.45 16.68 9.06
N LEU A 17 -35.97 16.49 10.28
CA LEU A 17 -35.17 16.21 11.48
C LEU A 17 -34.41 14.87 11.39
N ARG A 18 -34.99 13.85 10.74
CA ARG A 18 -34.31 12.57 10.47
C ARG A 18 -33.25 12.67 9.36
N SER A 19 -33.30 13.71 8.53
CA SER A 19 -32.40 13.91 7.39
C SER A 19 -31.16 14.75 7.72
N SER A 20 -31.09 15.37 8.91
CA SER A 20 -30.05 16.36 9.26
C SER A 20 -28.98 15.85 10.23
N LEU A 21 -28.86 14.54 10.44
CA LEU A 21 -27.72 13.93 11.13
C LEU A 21 -26.84 13.15 10.16
N VAL A 22 -26.37 13.81 9.10
CA VAL A 22 -25.06 13.45 8.53
C VAL A 22 -24.02 14.05 9.46
N HIS A 23 -23.76 13.39 10.59
CA HIS A 23 -22.50 13.62 11.27
C HIS A 23 -21.42 13.22 10.27
N SER A 24 -20.70 14.21 9.75
CA SER A 24 -19.30 14.02 9.39
C SER A 24 -18.61 13.59 10.68
N GLN A 25 -18.73 12.31 11.05
CA GLN A 25 -17.88 11.72 12.07
C GLN A 25 -16.49 11.82 11.46
N GLY A 26 -15.73 12.83 11.88
CA GLY A 26 -14.34 12.95 11.50
C GLY A 26 -13.58 11.68 11.86
N LEU A 27 -12.45 11.45 11.21
CA LEU A 27 -11.63 10.29 11.53
C LEU A 27 -11.20 10.36 13.00
N GLN A 28 -11.43 9.29 13.75
CA GLN A 28 -11.12 9.22 15.18
C GLN A 28 -10.31 7.95 15.50
N ARG A 29 -9.46 8.05 16.53
CA ARG A 29 -8.80 6.88 17.09
C ARG A 29 -9.84 6.08 17.88
N GLY A 30 -9.79 4.75 17.78
CA GLY A 30 -10.75 3.88 18.45
C GLY A 30 -12.18 3.95 17.90
N PHE A 31 -12.35 4.29 16.61
CA PHE A 31 -13.68 4.40 15.98
C PHE A 31 -14.50 3.10 16.14
N TYR A 32 -13.84 1.95 16.16
CA TYR A 32 -14.48 0.64 16.26
C TYR A 32 -14.50 0.04 17.68
N ASP A 33 -14.00 0.73 18.70
CA ASP A 33 -13.83 0.18 20.06
C ASP A 33 -15.15 -0.33 20.67
N SER A 34 -16.28 0.25 20.29
CA SER A 34 -17.61 -0.17 20.77
C SER A 34 -18.37 -1.07 19.79
N SER A 35 -18.12 -0.93 18.48
CA SER A 35 -18.89 -1.62 17.43
C SER A 35 -18.22 -2.90 16.94
N CYS A 36 -16.88 -2.95 16.94
CA CYS A 36 -16.09 -4.13 16.59
C CYS A 36 -14.72 -4.04 17.29
N PRO A 37 -14.65 -4.40 18.59
CA PRO A 37 -13.45 -4.25 19.40
C PRO A 37 -12.23 -5.02 18.84
N ASP A 38 -12.48 -6.16 18.21
CA ASP A 38 -11.43 -7.03 17.66
C ASP A 38 -10.94 -6.58 16.26
N ALA A 39 -11.43 -5.45 15.73
CA ALA A 39 -11.18 -5.05 14.36
C ALA A 39 -9.69 -4.87 14.04
N GLU A 40 -8.96 -4.12 14.87
CA GLU A 40 -7.52 -3.90 14.66
C GLU A 40 -6.72 -5.19 14.79
N ASP A 41 -7.08 -6.05 15.74
CA ASP A 41 -6.38 -7.32 16.01
C ASP A 41 -6.59 -8.35 14.88
N ILE A 42 -7.80 -8.42 14.32
CA ILE A 42 -8.11 -9.28 13.17
C ILE A 42 -7.30 -8.84 11.95
N VAL A 43 -7.21 -7.53 11.68
CA VAL A 43 -6.39 -7.01 10.57
C VAL A 43 -4.91 -7.30 10.82
N ARG A 44 -4.39 -7.00 12.03
CA ARG A 44 -2.99 -7.22 12.40
C ARG A 44 -2.57 -8.67 12.23
N SER A 45 -3.37 -9.60 12.75
CA SER A 45 -3.11 -11.04 12.68
C SER A 45 -3.17 -11.59 11.26
N THR A 46 -4.10 -11.08 10.44
CA THR A 46 -4.18 -11.45 9.02
C THR A 46 -2.94 -10.96 8.26
N VAL A 47 -2.54 -9.69 8.44
CA VAL A 47 -1.34 -9.15 7.78
C VAL A 47 -0.09 -9.92 8.21
N GLU A 48 0.04 -10.25 9.49
CA GLU A 48 1.15 -11.03 10.03
C GLU A 48 1.22 -12.44 9.44
N LYS A 49 0.07 -13.13 9.34
CA LYS A 49 -0.05 -14.45 8.69
C LYS A 49 0.48 -14.42 7.26
N TYR A 50 0.10 -13.43 6.45
CA TYR A 50 0.58 -13.31 5.07
C TYR A 50 2.03 -12.87 4.99
N TYR A 51 2.47 -11.98 5.88
CA TYR A 51 3.86 -11.53 5.96
C TYR A 51 4.83 -12.67 6.30
N ASN A 52 4.46 -13.55 7.23
CA ASN A 52 5.26 -14.71 7.62
C ASN A 52 5.44 -15.71 6.47
N ASN A 53 4.47 -15.77 5.55
CA ASN A 53 4.57 -16.57 4.33
C ASN A 53 5.36 -15.87 3.22
N ASP A 54 5.13 -14.57 3.04
CA ASP A 54 5.83 -13.73 2.06
C ASP A 54 6.05 -12.31 2.58
N ALA A 55 7.30 -12.04 3.00
CA ALA A 55 7.70 -10.74 3.52
C ALA A 55 7.55 -9.59 2.51
N THR A 56 7.39 -9.90 1.21
CA THR A 56 7.18 -8.89 0.17
C THR A 56 5.72 -8.38 0.09
N ILE A 57 4.81 -8.95 0.88
CA ILE A 57 3.44 -8.44 1.09
C ILE A 57 3.45 -7.10 1.82
N ALA A 58 4.23 -6.96 2.89
CA ALA A 58 4.30 -5.72 3.67
C ALA A 58 4.60 -4.51 2.76
N PRO A 59 5.61 -4.58 1.85
CA PRO A 59 5.82 -3.45 1.00
C PRO A 59 4.71 -3.20 -0.03
N GLY A 60 4.03 -4.27 -0.45
CA GLY A 60 2.87 -4.23 -1.33
C GLY A 60 1.66 -3.54 -0.72
N LEU A 61 1.29 -3.87 0.52
CA LEU A 61 0.15 -3.28 1.23
C LEU A 61 0.31 -1.79 1.46
N LEU A 62 1.50 -1.35 1.89
CA LEU A 62 1.77 0.08 2.02
C LEU A 62 1.75 0.80 0.67
N ARG A 63 2.14 0.14 -0.43
CA ARG A 63 1.97 0.71 -1.78
C ARG A 63 0.48 0.75 -2.16
N LEU A 64 -0.30 -0.28 -1.84
CA LEU A 64 -1.72 -0.34 -2.13
C LEU A 64 -2.48 0.81 -1.44
N HIS A 65 -2.21 1.05 -0.15
CA HIS A 65 -2.79 2.18 0.58
C HIS A 65 -2.37 3.55 0.02
N PHE A 66 -1.10 3.70 -0.38
CA PHE A 66 -0.66 4.93 -1.07
C PHE A 66 -1.42 5.16 -2.38
N HIS A 67 -1.61 4.11 -3.18
CA HIS A 67 -2.31 4.20 -4.47
C HIS A 67 -3.79 4.53 -4.31
N ASP A 68 -4.44 4.01 -3.26
CA ASP A 68 -5.81 4.37 -2.88
C ASP A 68 -5.88 5.87 -2.55
N CYS A 69 -5.15 6.30 -1.52
CA CYS A 69 -5.24 7.68 -1.03
C CYS A 69 -4.87 8.77 -2.05
N PHE A 70 -4.04 8.46 -3.06
CA PHE A 70 -3.65 9.43 -4.09
C PHE A 70 -4.71 9.63 -5.18
N VAL A 71 -5.70 8.74 -5.27
CA VAL A 71 -6.74 8.75 -6.30
C VAL A 71 -8.09 9.00 -5.64
N GLN A 72 -8.61 10.21 -5.78
CA GLN A 72 -9.89 10.64 -5.19
C GLN A 72 -10.03 10.52 -3.65
N GLY A 73 -9.00 10.05 -2.94
CA GLY A 73 -8.92 9.98 -1.48
C GLY A 73 -8.81 8.54 -0.98
N CYS A 74 -8.72 8.35 0.33
CA CYS A 74 -8.61 7.02 0.93
C CYS A 74 -10.01 6.38 1.09
N ASP A 75 -10.55 5.81 0.01
CA ASP A 75 -11.91 5.29 -0.05
C ASP A 75 -12.00 3.83 -0.54
N ALA A 76 -10.89 3.10 -0.66
CA ALA A 76 -10.85 1.73 -1.18
C ALA A 76 -11.35 1.56 -2.63
N SER A 77 -11.49 2.64 -3.40
CA SER A 77 -11.83 2.60 -4.84
C SER A 77 -10.85 1.75 -5.65
N VAL A 78 -9.58 1.65 -5.22
CA VAL A 78 -8.56 0.81 -5.86
C VAL A 78 -8.86 -0.70 -5.78
N LEU A 79 -9.67 -1.13 -4.82
CA LEU A 79 -10.01 -2.54 -4.62
C LEU A 79 -11.08 -3.02 -5.62
N ILE A 80 -11.88 -2.10 -6.16
CA ILE A 80 -12.96 -2.40 -7.11
C ILE A 80 -12.35 -2.95 -8.39
N SER A 81 -12.80 -4.15 -8.78
CA SER A 81 -12.36 -4.81 -10.03
C SER A 81 -13.30 -4.49 -11.20
N GLY A 82 -12.74 -4.06 -12.33
CA GLY A 82 -13.49 -3.86 -13.57
C GLY A 82 -12.56 -3.48 -14.73
N ALA A 83 -13.03 -3.62 -15.97
CA ALA A 83 -12.22 -3.29 -17.15
C ALA A 83 -11.79 -1.80 -17.19
N SER A 84 -12.65 -0.91 -16.69
CA SER A 84 -12.42 0.54 -16.60
C SER A 84 -12.06 1.01 -15.18
N SER A 85 -11.78 0.09 -14.24
CA SER A 85 -11.45 0.43 -12.85
C SER A 85 -10.02 0.93 -12.69
N GLU A 86 -9.70 1.54 -11.56
CA GLU A 86 -8.33 1.89 -11.20
C GLU A 86 -7.41 0.67 -11.19
N ARG A 87 -7.92 -0.50 -10.77
CA ARG A 87 -7.14 -1.73 -10.70
C ARG A 87 -6.57 -2.18 -12.04
N SER A 88 -7.25 -1.87 -13.15
CA SER A 88 -6.77 -2.17 -14.51
C SER A 88 -5.89 -1.07 -15.12
N ALA A 89 -5.70 0.05 -14.42
CA ALA A 89 -4.91 1.16 -14.92
C ALA A 89 -3.41 0.81 -15.01
N PRO A 90 -2.69 1.29 -16.05
CA PRO A 90 -1.25 1.04 -16.19
C PRO A 90 -0.41 1.46 -14.97
N GLN A 91 -0.82 2.51 -14.26
CA GLN A 91 -0.17 3.03 -13.07
C GLN A 91 -0.26 2.06 -11.88
N ASN A 92 -1.33 1.28 -11.83
CA ASN A 92 -1.61 0.28 -10.80
C ASN A 92 -1.06 -1.11 -11.15
N PHE A 93 -0.28 -1.21 -12.24
CA PHE A 93 0.39 -2.44 -12.59
C PHE A 93 1.33 -2.92 -11.47
N GLY A 94 1.21 -4.19 -11.11
CA GLY A 94 1.99 -4.82 -10.06
C GLY A 94 1.59 -4.40 -8.63
N LEU A 95 0.41 -3.81 -8.43
CA LEU A 95 -0.22 -3.80 -7.10
C LEU A 95 -0.52 -5.22 -6.65
N ARG A 96 -0.44 -5.46 -5.35
CA ARG A 96 -0.55 -6.78 -4.73
C ARG A 96 -1.04 -6.64 -3.30
N GLY A 97 -1.44 -7.75 -2.68
CA GLY A 97 -1.98 -7.74 -1.32
C GLY A 97 -3.50 -7.55 -1.27
N PHE A 98 -4.18 -7.59 -2.42
CA PHE A 98 -5.64 -7.59 -2.48
C PHE A 98 -6.21 -8.79 -1.70
N GLU A 99 -5.54 -9.95 -1.83
CA GLU A 99 -5.86 -11.19 -1.14
C GLU A 99 -5.81 -11.08 0.40
N VAL A 100 -4.94 -10.21 0.93
CA VAL A 100 -4.83 -9.97 2.38
C VAL A 100 -6.00 -9.14 2.86
N ILE A 101 -6.38 -8.12 2.07
CA ILE A 101 -7.52 -7.26 2.38
C ILE A 101 -8.82 -8.05 2.28
N ASP A 102 -8.96 -8.92 1.28
CA ASP A 102 -10.11 -9.80 1.12
C ASP A 102 -10.23 -10.82 2.28
N ASP A 103 -9.13 -11.45 2.72
CA ASP A 103 -9.14 -12.37 3.88
C ASP A 103 -9.49 -11.61 5.18
N ALA A 104 -8.88 -10.45 5.41
CA ALA A 104 -9.18 -9.63 6.58
C ALA A 104 -10.64 -9.18 6.59
N LYS A 105 -11.16 -8.73 5.44
CA LYS A 105 -12.56 -8.32 5.28
C LYS A 105 -13.50 -9.49 5.53
N SER A 106 -13.20 -10.68 4.99
CA SER A 106 -14.02 -11.87 5.22
C SER A 106 -14.10 -12.25 6.71
N GLN A 107 -12.99 -12.17 7.43
CA GLN A 107 -12.97 -12.44 8.87
C GLN A 107 -13.75 -11.37 9.65
N LEU A 108 -13.56 -10.09 9.32
CA LEU A 108 -14.30 -8.99 9.95
C LEU A 108 -15.80 -9.08 9.69
N GLU A 109 -16.23 -9.42 8.48
CA GLU A 109 -17.65 -9.61 8.17
C GLU A 109 -18.26 -10.81 8.91
N SER A 110 -17.46 -11.82 9.25
CA SER A 110 -17.92 -12.94 10.09
C SER A 110 -18.09 -12.57 11.56
N THR A 111 -17.31 -11.59 12.04
CA THR A 111 -17.33 -11.15 13.45
C THR A 111 -18.28 -9.97 13.67
N CYS A 112 -18.23 -8.96 12.81
CA CYS A 112 -18.96 -7.70 12.90
C CYS A 112 -19.46 -7.23 11.52
N PRO A 113 -20.57 -7.82 11.02
CA PRO A 113 -21.03 -7.63 9.65
C PRO A 113 -21.41 -6.18 9.34
N GLY A 114 -20.91 -5.66 8.23
CA GLY A 114 -21.22 -4.31 7.73
C GLY A 114 -20.68 -3.16 8.57
N VAL A 115 -19.76 -3.41 9.50
CA VAL A 115 -19.23 -2.39 10.41
C VAL A 115 -17.94 -1.74 9.89
N VAL A 116 -16.93 -2.55 9.58
CA VAL A 116 -15.57 -2.07 9.25
C VAL A 116 -15.44 -1.82 7.74
N SER A 117 -14.99 -0.64 7.33
CA SER A 117 -14.82 -0.28 5.92
C SER A 117 -13.56 -0.89 5.33
N CYS A 118 -13.57 -1.18 4.03
CA CYS A 118 -12.37 -1.61 3.30
C CYS A 118 -11.27 -0.54 3.31
N ALA A 119 -11.65 0.74 3.27
CA ALA A 119 -10.73 1.86 3.35
C ALA A 119 -9.94 1.89 4.68
N ASP A 120 -10.60 1.58 5.80
CA ASP A 120 -9.93 1.48 7.10
C ASP A 120 -9.06 0.23 7.23
N ILE A 121 -9.47 -0.89 6.62
CA ILE A 121 -8.62 -2.10 6.55
C ILE A 121 -7.32 -1.79 5.80
N LEU A 122 -7.37 -1.04 4.69
CA LEU A 122 -6.15 -0.60 3.98
C LEU A 122 -5.23 0.24 4.85
N ALA A 123 -5.79 1.18 5.62
CA ALA A 123 -5.02 2.05 6.50
C ALA A 123 -4.36 1.28 7.66
N LEU A 124 -5.09 0.36 8.29
CA LEU A 124 -4.57 -0.53 9.33
C LEU A 124 -3.49 -1.46 8.77
N ALA A 125 -3.75 -2.10 7.63
CA ALA A 125 -2.80 -3.01 6.99
C ALA A 125 -1.49 -2.32 6.60
N ALA A 126 -1.55 -1.04 6.19
CA ALA A 126 -0.37 -0.24 5.92
C ALA A 126 0.46 0.04 7.18
N ARG A 127 -0.19 0.38 8.30
CA ARG A 127 0.46 0.57 9.62
C ARG A 127 1.13 -0.72 10.08
N ASP A 128 0.39 -1.82 10.04
CA ASP A 128 0.85 -3.13 10.47
C ASP A 128 2.04 -3.61 9.63
N SER A 129 2.03 -3.34 8.33
CA SER A 129 3.14 -3.63 7.42
C SER A 129 4.42 -2.86 7.77
N VAL A 130 4.30 -1.60 8.21
CA VAL A 130 5.46 -0.81 8.63
C VAL A 130 5.99 -1.32 9.97
N ASP A 131 5.12 -1.58 10.92
CA ASP A 131 5.48 -2.13 12.23
C ASP A 131 6.20 -3.49 12.09
N LEU A 132 5.65 -4.42 11.29
CA LEU A 132 6.25 -5.74 11.02
C LEU A 132 7.62 -5.68 10.34
N THR A 133 7.92 -4.61 9.62
CA THR A 133 9.22 -4.43 8.95
C THR A 133 10.24 -3.69 9.83
N GLY A 134 9.92 -3.47 11.11
CA GLY A 134 10.77 -2.79 12.09
C GLY A 134 10.68 -1.26 12.01
N GLY A 135 9.66 -0.73 11.36
CA GLY A 135 9.34 0.70 11.37
C GLY A 135 8.56 1.12 12.61
N PRO A 136 8.25 2.42 12.76
CA PRO A 136 7.42 2.89 13.86
C PRO A 136 5.96 2.45 13.69
N SER A 137 5.31 2.11 14.79
CA SER A 137 3.85 1.99 14.86
C SER A 137 3.22 3.36 15.20
N TRP A 138 2.00 3.59 14.73
CA TRP A 138 1.21 4.77 15.05
C TRP A 138 -0.26 4.41 15.24
N SER A 139 -0.99 5.28 15.94
CA SER A 139 -2.45 5.17 16.06
C SER A 139 -3.10 5.65 14.76
N VAL A 140 -3.81 4.75 14.06
CA VAL A 140 -4.50 5.08 12.81
C VAL A 140 -5.84 5.75 13.15
N PRO A 141 -6.14 6.95 12.62
CA PRO A 141 -7.48 7.51 12.73
C PRO A 141 -8.40 6.76 11.74
N LEU A 142 -9.51 6.23 12.23
CA LEU A 142 -10.46 5.36 11.52
C LEU A 142 -11.83 6.04 11.38
N GLY A 143 -12.72 5.44 10.59
CA GLY A 143 -14.04 5.99 10.23
C GLY A 143 -14.16 6.34 8.75
N ARG A 144 -13.22 5.88 7.89
CA ARG A 144 -13.33 6.04 6.43
C ARG A 144 -14.52 5.25 5.90
N ARG A 145 -15.02 5.65 4.75
CA ARG A 145 -16.11 4.95 4.06
C ARG A 145 -15.69 4.55 2.66
N ASP A 146 -16.24 3.43 2.20
CA ASP A 146 -15.89 2.85 0.92
C ASP A 146 -16.53 3.64 -0.24
N GLY A 147 -15.70 4.01 -1.20
CA GLY A 147 -16.05 4.58 -2.48
C GLY A 147 -16.83 3.58 -3.33
N ARG A 148 -17.70 4.10 -4.20
CA ARG A 148 -18.51 3.28 -5.12
C ARG A 148 -18.10 3.44 -6.58
N ILE A 149 -17.16 4.33 -6.85
CA ILE A 149 -16.70 4.69 -8.18
C ILE A 149 -15.21 4.41 -8.22
N SER A 150 -14.78 3.73 -9.27
CA SER A 150 -13.37 3.45 -9.55
C SER A 150 -13.16 3.62 -11.04
N SER A 151 -12.21 4.47 -11.42
CA SER A 151 -11.96 4.80 -12.82
C SER A 151 -10.47 4.86 -13.15
N ALA A 152 -10.09 4.14 -14.21
CA ALA A 152 -8.72 4.10 -14.70
C ALA A 152 -8.18 5.48 -15.14
N ALA A 153 -9.07 6.45 -15.42
CA ALA A 153 -8.67 7.80 -15.76
C ALA A 153 -8.10 8.55 -14.56
N ASP A 154 -8.64 8.30 -13.36
CA ASP A 154 -8.26 8.97 -12.12
C ASP A 154 -6.88 8.52 -11.64
N ALA A 155 -6.51 7.26 -11.92
CA ALA A 155 -5.18 6.72 -11.66
C ALA A 155 -4.03 7.49 -12.37
N LYS A 156 -4.34 8.38 -13.33
CA LYS A 156 -3.34 9.27 -13.95
C LYS A 156 -2.78 10.33 -12.98
N ALA A 157 -3.49 10.61 -11.89
CA ALA A 157 -3.02 11.49 -10.82
C ALA A 157 -1.77 10.93 -10.13
N LEU A 158 -1.56 9.61 -10.16
CA LEU A 158 -0.42 8.96 -9.52
C LEU A 158 0.93 9.46 -10.09
N PRO A 159 1.93 9.70 -9.23
CA PRO A 159 3.27 10.08 -9.67
C PRO A 159 3.96 8.92 -10.39
N SER A 160 4.49 9.17 -11.58
CA SER A 160 5.30 8.19 -12.31
C SER A 160 6.77 8.28 -11.89
N PRO A 161 7.49 7.15 -11.80
CA PRO A 161 8.95 7.17 -11.62
C PRO A 161 9.71 7.92 -12.72
N ALA A 162 9.09 8.12 -13.88
CA ALA A 162 9.64 8.86 -15.00
C ALA A 162 9.32 10.37 -14.97
N ASP A 163 8.45 10.81 -14.06
CA ASP A 163 8.06 12.22 -13.95
C ASP A 163 9.25 13.07 -13.47
N PRO A 164 9.49 14.26 -14.04
CA PRO A 164 10.42 15.23 -13.47
C PRO A 164 10.06 15.58 -12.02
N VAL A 165 11.05 15.94 -11.20
CA VAL A 165 10.83 16.30 -9.78
C VAL A 165 9.82 17.43 -9.63
N SER A 166 9.80 18.41 -10.54
CA SER A 166 8.81 19.48 -10.55
C SER A 166 7.37 18.98 -10.70
N VAL A 167 7.15 17.97 -11.54
CA VAL A 167 5.83 17.34 -11.74
C VAL A 167 5.45 16.52 -10.51
N GLN A 168 6.40 15.79 -9.91
CA GLN A 168 6.15 15.05 -8.68
C GLN A 168 5.76 16.00 -7.53
N ARG A 169 6.46 17.13 -7.38
CA ARG A 169 6.11 18.16 -6.39
C ARG A 169 4.70 18.69 -6.58
N GLN A 170 4.31 19.00 -7.82
CA GLN A 170 2.95 19.48 -8.10
C GLN A 170 1.90 18.43 -7.71
N LYS A 171 2.08 17.18 -8.13
CA LYS A 171 1.13 16.10 -7.79
C LYS A 171 0.98 15.89 -6.29
N PHE A 172 2.06 16.02 -5.51
CA PHE A 172 1.99 15.94 -4.05
C PHE A 172 1.30 17.17 -3.45
N ALA A 173 1.59 18.37 -3.96
CA ALA A 173 0.93 19.59 -3.53
C ALA A 173 -0.59 19.57 -3.80
N ASP A 174 -1.02 18.95 -4.91
CA ASP A 174 -2.45 18.75 -5.24
C ASP A 174 -3.15 17.84 -4.22
N GLN A 175 -2.40 17.00 -3.50
CA GLN A 175 -2.88 16.17 -2.39
C GLN A 175 -2.69 16.84 -1.01
N GLY A 176 -2.28 18.11 -0.99
CA GLY A 176 -1.97 18.83 0.26
C GLY A 176 -0.70 18.36 0.97
N LEU A 177 0.19 17.64 0.26
CA LEU A 177 1.45 17.13 0.80
C LEU A 177 2.61 18.07 0.46
N SER A 178 3.53 18.22 1.42
CA SER A 178 4.69 19.11 1.30
C SER A 178 5.87 18.45 0.56
N ASP A 179 6.88 19.25 0.19
CA ASP A 179 8.14 18.73 -0.35
C ASP A 179 8.84 17.75 0.63
N HIS A 180 8.66 17.96 1.94
CA HIS A 180 9.17 17.05 2.96
C HIS A 180 8.49 15.69 2.87
N ASP A 181 7.17 15.66 2.64
CA ASP A 181 6.39 14.43 2.49
C ASP A 181 6.75 13.70 1.20
N LEU A 182 6.99 14.46 0.11
CA LEU A 182 7.52 13.90 -1.13
C LEU A 182 8.83 13.16 -0.88
N VAL A 183 9.80 13.78 -0.21
CA VAL A 183 11.10 13.15 0.08
C VAL A 183 10.93 11.94 1.01
N THR A 184 10.10 12.06 2.04
CA THR A 184 9.86 11.01 3.03
C THR A 184 9.20 9.78 2.39
N LEU A 185 8.14 9.98 1.62
CA LEU A 185 7.38 8.91 0.97
C LEU A 185 8.10 8.33 -0.26
N SER A 186 8.94 9.13 -0.94
CA SER A 186 9.81 8.65 -2.04
C SER A 186 11.08 7.94 -1.54
N GLY A 187 11.46 8.15 -0.28
CA GLY A 187 12.65 7.58 0.37
C GLY A 187 12.64 6.05 0.48
N ARG A 188 11.51 5.43 0.14
CA ARG A 188 11.26 3.98 0.17
C ARG A 188 11.89 3.23 -1.01
N ARG A 189 13.14 3.53 -1.31
CA ARG A 189 14.07 2.71 -2.11
C ARG A 189 15.25 2.22 -1.26
N THR A 190 15.03 1.94 0.02
CA THR A 190 16.03 1.40 0.95
C THR A 190 15.79 -0.05 1.37
N ALA A 191 14.80 -0.74 0.82
CA ALA A 191 14.65 -2.19 0.94
C ALA A 191 14.97 -2.87 -0.39
N ARG A 192 16.12 -3.53 -0.45
CA ARG A 192 16.66 -4.18 -1.65
C ARG A 192 15.82 -5.40 -2.04
N SER A 193 14.81 -5.21 -2.89
CA SER A 193 14.49 -6.25 -3.87
C SER A 193 15.40 -6.04 -5.08
N CYS A 194 16.60 -6.62 -5.03
CA CYS A 194 17.32 -6.94 -6.26
C CYS A 194 16.64 -8.17 -6.87
N GLY A 195 15.41 -8.01 -7.32
CA GLY A 195 14.75 -8.96 -8.20
C GLY A 195 15.55 -9.06 -9.50
N THR A 196 15.71 -10.29 -9.97
CA THR A 196 16.38 -10.72 -11.20
C THR A 196 15.80 -10.04 -12.44
N GLY A 197 16.20 -8.79 -12.67
CA GLY A 197 15.74 -7.95 -13.76
C GLY A 197 16.79 -6.92 -14.16
N CYS A 198 18.04 -7.34 -14.35
CA CYS A 198 18.99 -6.54 -15.13
C CYS A 198 18.62 -6.65 -16.62
N THR A 199 17.64 -5.86 -17.07
CA THR A 199 17.53 -5.55 -18.49
C THR A 199 18.68 -4.62 -18.85
N THR A 200 19.65 -5.14 -19.62
CA THR A 200 20.79 -4.36 -20.10
C THR A 200 20.32 -3.33 -21.13
N SER A 201 19.95 -2.14 -20.66
CA SER A 201 19.95 -0.94 -21.49
C SER A 201 21.39 -0.59 -21.83
N ARG A 202 21.80 -0.92 -23.07
CA ARG A 202 23.14 -0.71 -23.60
C ARG A 202 23.32 0.78 -23.97
N ARG A 203 23.39 1.68 -22.98
CA ARG A 203 23.89 3.05 -23.24
C ARG A 203 25.42 3.03 -23.21
N ARG A 204 26.03 3.31 -24.36
CA ARG A 204 27.46 3.63 -24.50
C ARG A 204 27.77 4.85 -23.63
N GLY A 205 28.35 4.60 -22.46
CA GLY A 205 28.84 5.64 -21.55
C GLY A 205 29.91 5.05 -20.64
N THR A 206 31.10 5.63 -20.68
CA THR A 206 32.30 5.21 -19.94
C THR A 206 32.15 5.44 -18.44
N ARG A 207 31.45 4.54 -17.73
CA ARG A 207 31.52 4.51 -16.25
C ARG A 207 32.80 3.81 -15.80
N THR A 208 33.65 4.56 -15.12
CA THR A 208 34.92 4.09 -14.54
C THR A 208 34.71 2.93 -13.56
N ARG A 209 35.69 2.01 -13.49
CA ARG A 209 35.71 0.80 -12.62
C ARG A 209 35.32 1.05 -11.15
N ARG A 210 35.46 2.28 -10.63
CA ARG A 210 35.07 2.65 -9.26
C ARG A 210 33.55 2.73 -9.06
N SER A 211 32.78 3.15 -10.06
CA SER A 211 31.32 3.27 -9.98
C SER A 211 30.64 1.89 -9.92
N ALA A 212 31.11 0.93 -10.73
CA ALA A 212 30.60 -0.44 -10.74
C ALA A 212 30.85 -1.18 -9.41
N ARG A 213 31.98 -0.95 -8.75
CA ARG A 213 32.30 -1.58 -7.46
C ARG A 213 31.45 -1.11 -6.28
N ARG A 214 30.94 0.13 -6.30
CA ARG A 214 30.05 0.63 -5.23
C ARG A 214 28.63 0.05 -5.37
N SER A 215 28.16 -0.14 -6.60
CA SER A 215 26.85 -0.76 -6.86
C SER A 215 26.77 -2.22 -6.38
N CYS A 216 27.87 -2.99 -6.52
CA CYS A 216 27.87 -4.41 -6.13
C CYS A 216 28.17 -4.67 -4.64
N ARG A 217 28.78 -3.74 -3.89
CA ARG A 217 29.11 -3.98 -2.47
C ARG A 217 27.89 -3.98 -1.54
N SER A 218 26.79 -3.34 -1.94
CA SER A 218 25.55 -3.41 -1.16
C SER A 218 24.79 -4.73 -1.38
N CYS A 219 25.16 -5.53 -2.40
CA CYS A 219 24.58 -6.84 -2.69
C CYS A 219 25.42 -7.96 -2.09
N GLY A 220 25.06 -8.47 -0.91
CA GLY A 220 25.76 -9.59 -0.24
C GLY A 220 25.78 -10.94 -0.98
N ARG A 221 25.33 -11.01 -2.25
CA ARG A 221 25.37 -12.21 -3.10
C ARG A 221 25.63 -11.85 -4.57
N CYS A 222 26.85 -11.43 -4.88
CA CYS A 222 27.33 -11.52 -6.25
C CYS A 222 28.49 -12.51 -6.28
N ALA A 223 28.36 -13.57 -7.09
CA ALA A 223 29.46 -14.47 -7.40
C ALA A 223 30.68 -13.64 -7.85
N ARG A 224 31.84 -13.90 -7.24
CA ARG A 224 33.07 -13.20 -7.60
C ARG A 224 33.45 -13.56 -9.04
N PRO A 225 33.63 -12.59 -9.95
CA PRO A 225 34.21 -12.90 -11.25
C PRO A 225 35.71 -13.16 -11.07
N THR A 226 36.15 -14.39 -11.34
CA THR A 226 37.57 -14.68 -11.58
C THR A 226 37.88 -14.38 -13.05
N ALA A 227 38.80 -13.45 -13.28
CA ALA A 227 39.24 -13.09 -14.62
C ALA A 227 40.08 -14.22 -15.23
N THR A 228 39.68 -14.74 -16.38
CA THR A 228 40.58 -15.56 -17.22
C THR A 228 41.28 -14.67 -18.25
N ARG A 229 42.53 -15.00 -18.52
CA ARG A 229 43.53 -14.13 -19.18
C ARG A 229 43.34 -13.95 -20.69
N ARG A 230 42.22 -14.39 -21.27
CA ARG A 230 41.90 -14.25 -22.70
C ARG A 230 40.41 -13.95 -22.91
N GLY A 231 40.05 -12.67 -22.85
CA GLY A 231 39.00 -12.04 -23.67
C GLY A 231 37.56 -12.60 -23.74
N GLY A 232 37.14 -13.60 -22.97
CA GLY A 232 35.79 -14.17 -23.05
C GLY A 232 35.22 -14.58 -21.69
N TRP A 233 33.96 -14.21 -21.41
CA TRP A 233 33.24 -14.59 -20.20
C TRP A 233 32.43 -15.87 -20.44
N ARG A 234 32.75 -16.96 -19.71
CA ARG A 234 31.93 -18.17 -19.64
C ARG A 234 31.43 -18.32 -18.20
N TRP A 235 30.12 -18.46 -18.03
CA TRP A 235 29.50 -18.74 -16.72
C TRP A 235 29.47 -20.26 -16.51
N THR A 236 30.22 -20.76 -15.53
CA THR A 236 30.08 -22.13 -15.04
C THR A 236 29.90 -22.07 -13.53
N GLY A 237 28.71 -22.41 -13.05
CA GLY A 237 28.44 -22.50 -11.62
C GLY A 237 27.06 -23.08 -11.36
N THR A 238 27.01 -24.35 -10.97
CA THR A 238 25.85 -25.02 -10.40
C THR A 238 25.51 -24.46 -9.02
N ALA A 239 24.22 -24.31 -8.72
CA ALA A 239 23.73 -23.86 -7.43
C ALA A 239 24.17 -24.82 -6.31
N ARG A 240 24.83 -24.30 -5.27
CA ARG A 240 25.03 -25.04 -4.02
C ARG A 240 23.85 -24.77 -3.10
N SER A 241 23.13 -25.83 -2.73
CA SER A 241 22.10 -25.80 -1.69
C SER A 241 22.66 -25.40 -0.32
N PRO A 242 21.86 -24.87 0.60
CA PRO A 242 22.34 -24.37 1.88
C PRO A 242 22.76 -25.54 2.78
N SER A 243 24.02 -25.54 3.24
CA SER A 243 24.47 -26.39 4.34
C SER A 243 23.87 -25.89 5.65
N THR A 244 23.24 -26.79 6.39
CA THR A 244 22.81 -26.64 7.79
C THR A 244 23.96 -26.16 8.68
N ARG A 245 23.67 -25.22 9.59
CA ARG A 245 24.62 -24.71 10.60
C ARG A 245 24.42 -25.52 11.89
N PRO A 246 25.47 -26.06 12.55
CA PRO A 246 25.30 -26.79 13.79
C PRO A 246 25.06 -25.84 14.98
N SER A 247 24.30 -26.33 15.95
CA SER A 247 24.03 -25.68 17.23
C SER A 247 25.30 -25.65 18.10
N SER A 248 25.59 -24.49 18.69
CA SER A 248 26.59 -24.37 19.75
C SER A 248 25.88 -24.28 21.09
N ARG A 249 25.86 -25.40 21.83
CA ARG A 249 25.84 -25.41 23.29
C ARG A 249 27.29 -25.33 23.77
N THR A 250 27.56 -24.38 24.66
CA THR A 250 28.37 -24.55 25.88
C THR A 250 28.09 -23.36 26.78
#